data_AF-A0A957X386-F1
#
_entry.id   AF-A0A957X386-F1
#
_cell.length_a   1.000
_cell.length_b   1.000
_cell.length_c   1.000
_cell.angle_alpha   90.00
_cell.angle_beta   90.00
_cell.angle_gamma   90.00
#
_symmetry.space_group_name_H-M   'P 1'
#
loop_
_entity.id
_entity.type
_entity.pdbx_description
1 polymer ?
#
loop_
_entity_poly.entity_id
_entity_poly.type
_entity_poly.pdbx_seq_one_letter_code
_entity_poly.pdbx_strand_id
1 'polypeptide(L)'
;DVWVANLFVRRGVGGQDSLVSDHVGASQLGVAHCFEQDGVWCAEREILFLTDAQTGWIPIEITQLPTGWMAYAKLDANRDCVIRMNPCGQEKLAEFSERWARKLLAQDWLEQGVPYLPWVPPSRKQWP
;
A
#
# COMPACT_ATOMS: atom_id res chain seq x y z
N ASP A 1 20.66 -12.00 3.73
CA ASP A 1 20.31 -11.49 2.40
C ASP A 1 19.35 -10.33 2.51
N VAL A 2 19.81 -9.19 2.00
CA VAL A 2 19.25 -7.86 2.24
C VAL A 2 18.16 -7.60 1.21
N TRP A 3 16.90 -7.84 1.58
CA TRP A 3 15.73 -7.42 0.80
C TRP A 3 15.30 -6.03 1.27
N VAL A 4 15.98 -5.00 0.77
CA VAL A 4 15.47 -3.62 0.84
C VAL A 4 14.80 -3.35 -0.49
N ALA A 5 13.48 -3.52 -0.54
CA ALA A 5 12.67 -3.03 -1.64
C ALA A 5 11.58 -2.12 -1.09
N ASN A 6 12.03 -1.02 -0.49
CA ASN A 6 11.19 0.12 -0.17
C ASN A 6 10.85 0.82 -1.50
N LEU A 7 9.79 0.39 -2.18
CA LEU A 7 9.31 1.03 -3.40
C LEU A 7 8.33 2.13 -3.01
N PHE A 8 8.74 3.39 -3.19
CA PHE A 8 7.93 4.57 -2.88
C PHE A 8 7.42 5.18 -4.19
N VAL A 9 6.12 5.15 -4.42
CA VAL A 9 5.52 5.80 -5.59
C VAL A 9 5.08 7.21 -5.22
N ARG A 10 5.93 8.20 -5.50
CA ARG A 10 5.64 9.61 -5.22
C ARG A 10 5.23 10.33 -6.51
N ARG A 11 3.97 10.77 -6.60
CA ARG A 11 3.61 11.95 -7.38
C ARG A 11 2.66 12.83 -6.59
N GLY A 12 3.17 13.94 -6.08
CA GLY A 12 2.32 14.99 -5.55
C GLY A 12 1.74 15.82 -6.68
N VAL A 13 0.42 15.89 -6.78
CA VAL A 13 -0.21 17.10 -7.33
C VAL A 13 -0.02 18.17 -6.25
N GLY A 14 1.05 18.95 -6.35
CA GLY A 14 1.44 19.93 -5.31
C GLY A 14 2.28 19.39 -4.14
N GLY A 15 2.72 18.13 -4.18
CA GLY A 15 3.61 17.55 -3.16
C GLY A 15 2.92 16.93 -1.93
N GLN A 16 1.59 16.92 -1.89
CA GLN A 16 0.79 16.59 -0.70
C GLN A 16 0.21 15.16 -0.69
N ASP A 17 0.56 14.33 -1.69
CA ASP A 17 -0.01 13.01 -1.88
C ASP A 17 1.06 12.03 -2.42
N SER A 18 1.07 10.78 -1.94
CA SER A 18 1.97 9.71 -2.34
C SER A 18 1.36 8.34 -2.09
N LEU A 19 1.70 7.36 -2.93
CA LEU A 19 1.41 5.95 -2.69
C LEU A 19 2.69 5.24 -2.24
N VAL A 20 2.65 4.61 -1.08
CA VAL A 20 3.81 3.93 -0.50
C VAL A 20 3.52 2.44 -0.45
N SER A 21 4.43 1.64 -1.00
CA SER A 21 4.37 0.18 -0.88
C SER A 21 5.55 -0.32 -0.07
N ASP A 22 5.30 -1.23 0.88
CA ASP A 22 6.34 -1.82 1.70
C ASP A 22 6.00 -3.26 2.10
N HIS A 23 7.04 -4.06 2.33
CA HIS A 23 6.90 -5.41 2.85
C HIS A 23 6.55 -5.36 4.33
N VAL A 24 5.33 -5.73 4.68
CA VAL A 24 4.89 -5.83 6.09
C VAL A 24 5.13 -7.23 6.69
N GLY A 25 5.59 -8.16 5.86
CA GLY A 25 5.93 -9.53 6.23
C GLY A 25 6.68 -10.24 5.10
N ALA A 26 7.14 -11.47 5.36
CA ALA A 26 7.95 -12.24 4.40
C ALA A 26 7.27 -12.46 3.04
N SER A 27 5.94 -12.56 3.04
CA SER A 27 5.11 -12.77 1.85
C SER A 27 3.98 -11.75 1.76
N GLN A 28 4.13 -10.58 2.39
CA GLN A 28 3.06 -9.59 2.47
C GLN A 28 3.56 -8.21 2.05
N LEU A 29 2.85 -7.59 1.13
CA LEU A 29 3.09 -6.23 0.66
C LEU A 29 1.91 -5.35 1.02
N GLY A 30 2.14 -4.36 1.87
CA GLY A 30 1.15 -3.33 2.18
C GLY A 30 1.29 -2.17 1.22
N VAL A 31 0.16 -1.61 0.78
CA VAL A 31 0.14 -0.35 0.04
C VAL A 31 -0.71 0.67 0.78
N ALA A 32 -0.14 1.85 0.99
CA ALA A 32 -0.73 2.94 1.74
C ALA A 32 -0.73 4.24 0.95
N HIS A 33 -1.83 4.97 1.05
CA HIS A 33 -1.97 6.33 0.60
C HIS A 33 -1.50 7.27 1.71
N CYS A 34 -0.46 8.06 1.42
CA CYS A 34 0.12 9.03 2.32
C CYS A 34 -0.24 10.42 1.83
N PHE A 35 -0.87 11.23 2.68
CA PHE A 35 -1.28 12.57 2.33
C PHE A 35 -1.03 13.56 3.48
N GLU A 36 -0.83 14.82 3.14
CA GLU A 36 -0.72 15.90 4.12
C GLU A 36 -2.11 16.46 4.44
N GLN A 37 -2.46 16.52 5.72
CA GLN A 37 -3.65 17.18 6.22
C GLN A 37 -3.25 18.11 7.37
N ASP A 38 -3.54 19.40 7.24
CA ASP A 38 -3.28 20.43 8.26
C ASP A 38 -1.80 20.47 8.73
N GLY A 39 -0.84 20.32 7.80
CA GLY A 39 0.59 20.29 8.13
C GLY A 39 1.10 18.96 8.71
N VAL A 40 0.22 17.96 8.84
CA VAL A 40 0.55 16.64 9.39
C VAL A 40 0.46 15.59 8.29
N TRP A 41 1.48 14.75 8.18
CA TRP A 41 1.44 13.58 7.30
C TRP A 41 0.59 12.48 7.92
N CYS A 42 -0.44 12.08 7.18
CA CYS A 42 -1.30 10.95 7.46
C CYS A 42 -0.96 9.81 6.49
N ALA A 43 -1.07 8.58 6.94
CA ALA A 43 -0.93 7.39 6.10
C ALA A 43 -2.13 6.47 6.31
N GLU A 44 -2.80 6.10 5.22
CA GLU A 44 -3.92 5.17 5.22
C GLU A 44 -3.56 3.96 4.37
N ARG A 45 -3.53 2.79 4.99
CA ARG A 45 -3.26 1.54 4.27
C ARG A 45 -4.47 1.10 3.46
N GLU A 46 -4.48 1.36 2.16
CA GLU A 46 -5.61 1.04 1.29
C GLU A 46 -5.78 -0.48 1.08
N ILE A 47 -4.68 -1.21 0.89
CA ILE A 47 -4.73 -2.62 0.51
C ILE A 47 -3.52 -3.40 1.01
N LEU A 48 -3.73 -4.65 1.39
CA LEU A 48 -2.68 -5.61 1.71
C LEU A 48 -2.73 -6.75 0.70
N PHE A 49 -1.57 -7.09 0.17
CA PHE A 49 -1.37 -8.20 -0.74
C PHE A 49 -0.58 -9.33 -0.07
N LEU A 50 -0.92 -10.56 -0.43
CA LEU A 50 0.00 -11.68 -0.38
C LEU A 50 0.85 -11.66 -1.65
N THR A 51 2.16 -11.78 -1.50
CA THR A 51 3.10 -11.93 -2.61
C THR A 51 3.41 -13.41 -2.82
N ASP A 52 3.05 -13.95 -3.97
CA ASP A 52 3.41 -15.29 -4.40
C ASP A 52 4.25 -15.21 -5.68
N ALA A 53 5.33 -15.99 -5.74
CA ALA A 53 6.26 -15.99 -6.86
C ALA A 53 5.60 -16.45 -8.18
N GLN A 54 4.51 -17.23 -8.11
CA GLN A 54 3.82 -17.75 -9.29
C GLN A 54 2.65 -16.88 -9.74
N THR A 55 1.85 -16.39 -8.79
CA THR A 55 0.58 -15.69 -9.08
C THR A 55 0.67 -14.18 -8.93
N GLY A 56 1.80 -13.64 -8.45
CA GLY A 56 2.01 -12.21 -8.26
C GLY A 56 1.41 -11.71 -6.95
N TRP A 57 0.64 -10.63 -7.01
CA TRP A 57 0.05 -9.98 -5.83
C TRP A 57 -1.43 -10.34 -5.71
N ILE A 58 -1.80 -11.02 -4.62
CA ILE A 58 -3.18 -11.39 -4.33
C ILE A 58 -3.70 -10.50 -3.20
N PRO A 59 -4.75 -9.68 -3.41
CA PRO A 59 -5.28 -8.85 -2.34
C PRO A 59 -5.93 -9.72 -1.26
N ILE A 60 -5.73 -9.39 0.01
CA ILE A 60 -6.27 -10.15 1.15
C ILE A 60 -7.02 -9.28 2.17
N GLU A 61 -6.75 -7.98 2.21
CA GLU A 61 -7.31 -7.02 3.15
C GLU A 61 -7.41 -5.64 2.51
N ILE A 62 -8.45 -4.89 2.84
CA ILE A 62 -8.58 -3.47 2.47
C ILE A 62 -8.91 -2.64 3.72
N THR A 63 -8.43 -1.41 3.75
CA THR A 63 -8.89 -0.40 4.70
C THR A 63 -9.53 0.74 3.92
N GLN A 64 -10.67 1.22 4.41
CA GLN A 64 -11.38 2.34 3.83
C GLN A 64 -11.88 3.23 4.98
N LEU A 65 -11.39 4.46 5.11
CA LEU A 65 -11.82 5.42 6.14
C LEU A 65 -13.34 5.44 6.43
N PRO A 66 -14.26 5.48 5.43
CA PRO A 66 -15.69 5.56 5.72
C PRO A 66 -16.32 4.24 6.18
N THR A 67 -15.74 3.09 5.86
CA THR A 67 -16.31 1.74 6.12
C THR A 67 -15.49 0.92 7.11
N GLY A 68 -14.33 1.44 7.52
CA GLY A 68 -13.41 0.83 8.45
C GLY A 68 -12.45 -0.18 7.80
N TRP A 69 -11.98 -1.10 8.64
CA TRP A 69 -11.03 -2.14 8.28
C TRP A 69 -11.76 -3.44 7.96
N MET A 70 -11.41 -4.08 6.84
CA MET A 70 -12.03 -5.36 6.43
C MET A 70 -10.98 -6.34 5.91
N ALA A 71 -10.75 -7.41 6.68
CA ALA A 71 -9.97 -8.56 6.24
C ALA A 71 -10.86 -9.61 5.56
N TYR A 72 -10.48 -10.04 4.36
CA TYR A 72 -11.22 -11.05 3.60
C TYR A 72 -10.51 -12.40 3.61
N ALA A 73 -9.19 -12.37 3.71
CA ALA A 73 -8.35 -13.53 3.90
C ALA A 73 -7.18 -13.18 4.84
N LYS A 74 -6.60 -14.22 5.43
CA LYS A 74 -5.36 -14.12 6.19
C LYS A 74 -4.49 -15.34 5.95
N LEU A 75 -3.23 -15.23 6.30
CA LEU A 75 -2.38 -16.40 6.45
C LEU A 75 -2.77 -17.19 7.70
N ASP A 76 -2.61 -18.51 7.64
CA ASP A 76 -2.71 -19.39 8.80
C ASP A 76 -1.58 -19.11 9.81
N ALA A 77 -1.61 -19.79 10.96
CA ALA A 77 -0.62 -19.57 12.02
C ALA A 77 0.81 -19.86 11.55
N ASN A 78 0.97 -20.79 10.60
CA ASN A 78 2.26 -21.20 10.05
C ASN A 78 2.70 -20.32 8.88
N ARG A 79 1.82 -19.47 8.35
CA ARG A 79 2.02 -18.62 7.16
C ARG A 79 2.16 -19.38 5.85
N ASP A 80 1.65 -20.61 5.81
CA ASP A 80 1.76 -21.50 4.66
C ASP A 80 0.48 -21.51 3.82
N CYS A 81 -0.68 -21.26 4.44
CA CYS A 81 -1.98 -21.35 3.78
C CYS A 81 -2.77 -20.05 3.89
N VAL A 82 -3.48 -19.69 2.82
CA VAL A 82 -4.47 -18.61 2.83
C VAL A 82 -5.80 -19.14 3.36
N ILE A 83 -6.25 -18.60 4.49
CA ILE A 83 -7.55 -18.87 5.08
C ILE A 83 -8.51 -17.74 4.70
N ARG A 84 -9.62 -18.09 4.04
CA ARG A 84 -10.71 -17.16 3.74
C ARG A 84 -11.49 -16.86 5.01
N MET A 85 -11.58 -15.59 5.40
CA MET A 85 -12.33 -15.13 6.57
C MET A 85 -13.73 -14.62 6.22
N ASN A 86 -13.89 -14.00 5.04
CA ASN A 86 -15.16 -13.45 4.58
C ASN A 86 -15.43 -13.88 3.13
N PRO A 87 -15.92 -15.12 2.90
CA PRO A 87 -16.12 -15.66 1.56
C PRO A 87 -17.14 -14.85 0.74
N CYS A 88 -18.21 -14.35 1.38
CA CYS A 88 -19.23 -13.52 0.72
C CYS A 88 -18.70 -12.14 0.34
N GLY A 89 -17.64 -11.67 0.99
CA GLY A 89 -17.02 -10.37 0.73
C GLY A 89 -15.98 -10.36 -0.39
N GLN A 90 -15.58 -11.53 -0.91
CA GLN A 90 -14.50 -11.65 -1.90
C GLN A 90 -14.80 -10.91 -3.21
N GLU A 91 -16.07 -10.85 -3.62
CA GLU A 91 -16.49 -10.06 -4.78
C GLU A 91 -16.21 -8.57 -4.59
N LYS A 92 -16.49 -8.02 -3.39
CA LYS A 92 -16.21 -6.62 -3.06
C LYS A 92 -14.71 -6.33 -3.03
N LEU A 93 -13.91 -7.28 -2.54
CA LEU A 93 -12.46 -7.19 -2.57
C LEU A 93 -11.94 -7.12 -4.02
N ALA A 94 -12.43 -8.01 -4.88
CA ALA A 94 -12.07 -8.02 -6.30
C ALA A 94 -12.46 -6.72 -6.99
N GLU A 95 -13.71 -6.26 -6.82
CA GLU A 95 -14.19 -4.99 -7.37
C GLU A 95 -13.35 -3.79 -6.91
N PHE A 96 -13.04 -3.74 -5.60
CA PHE A 96 -12.20 -2.68 -5.05
C PHE A 96 -10.81 -2.70 -5.65
N SER A 97 -10.14 -3.86 -5.66
CA SER A 97 -8.78 -4.00 -6.19
C SER A 97 -8.68 -3.65 -7.67
N GLU A 98 -9.69 -4.01 -8.48
CA GLU A 98 -9.76 -3.66 -9.90
C GLU A 98 -9.94 -2.15 -10.08
N ARG A 99 -10.87 -1.52 -9.35
CA ARG A 99 -11.08 -0.08 -9.41
C ARG A 99 -9.84 0.69 -8.94
N TRP A 100 -9.18 0.19 -7.89
CA TRP A 100 -7.94 0.73 -7.37
C TRP A 100 -6.83 0.66 -8.42
N ALA A 101 -6.58 -0.52 -9.00
CA ALA A 101 -5.56 -0.70 -10.05
C ALA A 101 -5.80 0.22 -11.26
N ARG A 102 -7.05 0.39 -11.69
CA ARG A 102 -7.40 1.32 -12.77
C ARG A 102 -7.08 2.77 -12.45
N LYS A 103 -7.26 3.20 -11.20
CA LYS A 103 -6.88 4.56 -10.77
C LYS A 103 -5.37 4.77 -10.86
N LEU A 104 -4.58 3.78 -10.41
CA LEU A 104 -3.12 3.85 -10.50
C LEU A 104 -2.66 4.02 -11.95
N LEU A 105 -3.22 3.22 -12.86
CA LEU A 105 -2.92 3.29 -14.29
C LEU A 105 -3.36 4.63 -14.88
N ALA A 106 -4.55 5.12 -14.56
CA ALA A 106 -5.07 6.38 -15.08
C ALA A 106 -4.27 7.62 -14.60
N GLN A 107 -3.54 7.49 -13.50
CA GLN A 107 -2.73 8.56 -12.92
C GLN A 107 -1.24 8.47 -13.28
N ASP A 108 -0.87 7.47 -14.09
CA ASP A 108 0.51 7.11 -14.44
C ASP A 108 1.41 6.96 -13.21
N TRP A 109 0.86 6.43 -12.11
CA TRP A 109 1.59 6.32 -10.83
C TRP A 109 2.71 5.29 -10.91
N LEU A 110 2.48 4.17 -11.59
CA LEU A 110 3.46 3.08 -11.67
C LEU A 110 4.71 3.49 -12.46
N GLU A 111 4.53 4.28 -13.51
CA GLU A 111 5.57 4.79 -14.40
C GLU A 111 6.46 5.85 -13.73
N GLN A 112 5.96 6.46 -12.64
CA GLN A 112 6.63 7.52 -11.87
C GLN A 112 7.21 7.02 -10.55
N GLY A 113 7.22 5.70 -10.33
CA GLY A 113 7.81 5.10 -9.15
C GLY A 113 9.28 5.49 -8.96
N VAL A 114 9.64 5.86 -7.73
CA VAL A 114 11.02 6.14 -7.35
C VAL A 114 11.46 5.19 -6.23
N PRO A 115 12.71 4.71 -6.21
CA PRO A 115 13.21 4.01 -5.04
C PRO A 115 13.10 4.90 -3.80
N TYR A 116 12.79 4.31 -2.65
CA TYR A 116 12.85 5.05 -1.39
C TYR A 116 14.24 5.63 -1.18
N LEU A 117 14.28 6.94 -1.02
CA LEU A 117 15.41 7.60 -0.39
C LEU A 117 14.95 7.90 1.04
N PRO A 118 15.66 7.41 2.07
CA PRO A 118 15.41 7.80 3.45
C PRO A 118 15.23 9.31 3.49
N TRP A 119 14.04 9.76 3.86
CA TRP A 119 13.81 11.18 4.00
C TRP A 119 14.74 11.67 5.11
N VAL A 120 15.81 12.35 4.73
CA VAL A 120 16.62 13.11 5.66
C VAL A 120 15.89 14.44 5.78
N PRO A 121 15.31 14.77 6.95
CA PRO A 121 14.77 16.10 7.16
C PRO A 121 15.84 17.10 6.73
N PRO A 122 15.51 18.14 5.95
CA PRO A 122 16.47 19.20 5.72
C PRO A 122 16.95 19.64 7.10
N SER A 123 18.26 19.47 7.36
CA SER A 123 18.88 19.97 8.59
C SER A 123 18.37 21.37 8.74
N ARG A 124 17.77 21.70 9.89
CA ARG A 124 17.16 22.99 10.21
C ARG A 124 18.19 24.09 9.92
N LYS A 125 18.34 24.49 8.66
CA LYS A 125 19.13 25.65 8.27
C LYS A 125 18.32 26.77 8.87
N GLN A 126 18.92 27.38 9.88
CA GLN A 126 18.50 28.63 10.48
C GLN A 126 17.95 29.50 9.35
N TRP A 127 16.64 29.67 9.33
CA TRP A 127 16.05 30.74 8.53
C TRP A 127 16.62 32.04 9.10
N PRO A 128 17.06 33.00 8.24
CA PRO A 128 17.62 34.27 8.68
C PRO A 128 16.71 35.03 9.67
#